data_AF-A0A818DKW2-F1
#
_entry.id   AF-A0A818DKW2-F1
#
_cell.length_a   1.000
_cell.length_b   1.000
_cell.length_c   1.000
_cell.angle_alpha   90.00
_cell.angle_beta   90.00
_cell.angle_gamma   90.00
#
_symmetry.space_group_name_H-M   'P 1'
#
loop_
_entity.id
_entity.type
_entity.pdbx_description
1 polymer ?
#
loop_
_entity_poly.entity_id
_entity_poly.type
_entity_poly.pdbx_seq_one_letter_code
_entity_poly.pdbx_strand_id
1 'polypeptide(L)'
;MKNQLVFFWRCIFGPKLYQTYPFAIPPPSRNDQQPTHLYTKNTAESLSDNVFFVLKLSIGILKVTWPLCLIYCYRKGLLTYENGIMTLRIVGCIAIISAYFMLLRGIGRFVNPNYKIFIEQFYKVKSNPTKEARHNLLSKFDFSLSHWKPDYVIESSFIRKLPMISTTKNDLINRTESTLIDRLFHYPSLFLGYLCINVFGRRLMFPGSLQLLRQMMERPLLDGRTNLIVRYNAKRYLLRTADGKNIDTIFIDRRESNETRNGQTLVITCEGNAGFYEMGCVSTPVDAGYSVLGWNRPGFGESS
;
A
#
# COMPACT_ATOMS: atom_id res chain seq x y z
N MET A 1 2.72 -12.28 -33.99
CA MET A 1 3.80 -11.62 -33.21
C MET A 1 3.33 -10.40 -32.40
N LYS A 2 2.55 -9.45 -32.97
CA LYS A 2 2.08 -8.25 -32.23
C LYS A 2 1.35 -8.57 -30.91
N ASN A 3 0.48 -9.58 -30.89
CA ASN A 3 -0.26 -9.97 -29.68
C ASN A 3 0.63 -10.51 -28.54
N GLN A 4 1.70 -11.24 -28.88
CA GLN A 4 2.66 -11.77 -27.90
C GLN A 4 3.50 -10.64 -27.29
N LEU A 5 3.91 -9.66 -28.11
CA LEU A 5 4.64 -8.49 -27.63
C LEU A 5 3.78 -7.65 -26.67
N VAL A 6 2.51 -7.41 -27.04
CA VAL A 6 1.56 -6.70 -26.16
C VAL A 6 1.35 -7.45 -24.85
N PHE A 7 1.23 -8.78 -24.90
CA PHE A 7 1.09 -9.59 -23.70
C PHE A 7 2.33 -9.55 -22.81
N PHE A 8 3.53 -9.58 -23.39
CA PHE A 8 4.78 -9.43 -22.66
C PHE A 8 4.88 -8.07 -21.96
N TRP A 9 4.51 -6.98 -22.65
CA TRP A 9 4.42 -5.65 -22.05
C TRP A 9 3.45 -5.60 -20.86
N ARG A 10 2.31 -6.29 -20.95
CA ARG A 10 1.35 -6.44 -19.84
C ARG A 10 1.95 -7.22 -18.66
N CYS A 11 2.89 -8.14 -18.90
CA CYS A 11 3.57 -8.87 -17.82
C CYS A 11 4.60 -7.99 -17.08
N ILE A 12 5.34 -7.14 -17.81
CA ILE A 12 6.35 -6.24 -17.24
C ILE A 12 5.71 -5.21 -16.30
N PHE A 13 4.65 -4.54 -16.77
CA PHE A 13 3.95 -3.46 -16.05
C PHE A 13 2.69 -3.92 -15.32
N GLY A 14 2.38 -5.21 -15.34
CA GLY A 14 1.21 -5.76 -14.67
C GLY A 14 1.30 -5.67 -13.14
N PRO A 15 0.15 -5.67 -12.45
CA PRO A 15 0.09 -5.70 -11.00
C PRO A 15 0.76 -6.97 -10.43
N LYS A 16 1.26 -6.87 -9.19
CA LYS A 16 1.79 -8.03 -8.45
C LYS A 16 0.62 -8.92 -8.03
N LEU A 17 0.68 -10.21 -8.33
CA LEU A 17 -0.25 -11.22 -7.85
C LEU A 17 0.27 -11.77 -6.51
N TYR A 18 -0.60 -11.86 -5.51
CA TYR A 18 -0.26 -12.36 -4.18
C TYR A 18 -0.71 -13.80 -3.98
N GLN A 19 -1.97 -14.09 -4.28
CA GLN A 19 -2.60 -15.40 -4.08
C GLN A 19 -3.84 -15.57 -4.95
N THR A 20 -4.25 -16.82 -5.12
CA THR A 20 -5.50 -17.20 -5.77
C THR A 20 -6.43 -17.85 -4.75
N TYR A 21 -7.70 -17.43 -4.75
CA TYR A 21 -8.71 -18.03 -3.88
C TYR A 21 -9.33 -19.25 -4.56
N PRO A 22 -9.57 -20.35 -3.82
CA PRO A 22 -10.26 -21.51 -4.35
C PRO A 22 -11.70 -21.15 -4.67
N PHE A 23 -12.22 -21.75 -5.74
CA PHE A 23 -13.60 -21.59 -6.14
C PHE A 23 -14.49 -22.36 -5.15
N ALA A 24 -15.22 -21.63 -4.29
CA ALA A 24 -16.33 -22.11 -3.47
C ALA A 24 -16.25 -23.59 -3.01
N ILE A 25 -15.45 -23.85 -1.98
CA ILE A 25 -15.56 -25.05 -1.14
C ILE A 25 -16.09 -24.56 0.22
N PRO A 26 -16.98 -25.31 0.91
CA PRO A 26 -17.52 -24.90 2.21
C PRO A 26 -16.41 -24.48 3.19
N PRO A 27 -16.73 -23.63 4.18
CA PRO A 27 -15.74 -23.10 5.10
C PRO A 27 -14.92 -24.25 5.70
N PRO A 28 -13.57 -24.21 5.62
CA PRO A 28 -12.75 -25.27 6.18
C PRO A 28 -13.03 -25.38 7.68
N SER A 29 -13.19 -26.62 8.15
CA SER A 29 -13.22 -26.89 9.58
C SER A 29 -11.92 -26.40 10.21
N ARG A 30 -11.94 -26.03 11.49
CA ARG A 30 -10.84 -25.41 12.25
C ARG A 30 -9.45 -26.09 12.12
N ASN A 31 -9.39 -27.31 11.60
CA ASN A 31 -8.19 -28.14 11.44
C ASN A 31 -7.75 -28.37 9.97
N ASP A 32 -8.50 -27.92 8.95
CA ASP A 32 -8.09 -28.07 7.55
C ASP A 32 -7.19 -26.89 7.14
N GLN A 33 -5.94 -27.22 6.79
CA GLN A 33 -4.99 -26.27 6.22
C GLN A 33 -5.58 -25.63 4.96
N GLN A 34 -5.64 -24.31 4.95
CA GLN A 34 -6.44 -23.48 4.04
C GLN A 34 -6.26 -23.83 2.53
N PRO A 35 -7.34 -23.93 1.74
CA PRO A 35 -7.29 -24.23 0.30
C PRO A 35 -6.83 -23.03 -0.58
N THR A 36 -6.09 -22.07 -0.03
CA THR A 36 -5.55 -20.93 -0.79
C THR A 36 -4.15 -21.22 -1.32
N HIS A 37 -4.01 -21.24 -2.65
CA HIS A 37 -2.71 -21.35 -3.29
C HIS A 37 -2.02 -19.98 -3.31
N LEU A 38 -1.05 -19.79 -2.41
CA LEU A 38 -0.13 -18.66 -2.49
C LEU A 38 0.57 -18.67 -3.86
N TYR A 39 0.71 -17.50 -4.47
CA TYR A 39 1.37 -17.40 -5.77
C TYR A 39 2.85 -17.78 -5.63
N THR A 40 3.23 -18.88 -6.27
CA THR A 40 4.62 -19.36 -6.32
C THR A 40 5.38 -18.60 -7.39
N LYS A 41 6.33 -17.77 -6.94
CA LYS A 41 7.20 -16.99 -7.83
C LYS A 41 8.31 -17.86 -8.39
N ASN A 42 8.67 -17.61 -9.65
CA ASN A 42 9.87 -18.19 -10.25
C ASN A 42 11.13 -17.54 -9.65
N THR A 43 12.28 -18.19 -9.80
CA THR A 43 13.59 -17.67 -9.33
C THR A 43 13.90 -16.29 -9.89
N ALA A 44 13.62 -16.08 -11.19
CA ALA A 44 13.77 -14.78 -11.85
C ALA A 44 12.89 -13.68 -11.23
N GLU A 45 11.63 -14.00 -10.90
CA GLU A 45 10.72 -13.05 -10.23
C GLU A 45 11.15 -12.78 -8.80
N SER A 46 11.56 -13.82 -8.05
CA SER A 46 12.02 -13.68 -6.69
C SER A 46 13.29 -12.84 -6.58
N LEU A 47 14.25 -13.06 -7.50
CA LEU A 47 15.49 -12.28 -7.55
C LEU A 47 15.19 -10.81 -7.85
N SER A 48 14.40 -10.52 -8.88
CA SER A 48 14.01 -9.14 -9.20
C SER A 48 13.24 -8.47 -8.06
N ASP A 49 12.32 -9.16 -7.41
CA ASP A 49 11.56 -8.62 -6.28
C ASP A 49 12.47 -8.29 -5.09
N ASN A 50 13.48 -9.12 -4.81
CA ASN A 50 14.47 -8.86 -3.77
C ASN A 50 15.32 -7.62 -4.09
N VAL A 51 15.75 -7.44 -5.33
CA VAL A 51 16.49 -6.24 -5.76
C VAL A 51 15.62 -4.98 -5.61
N PHE A 52 14.36 -5.01 -6.06
CA PHE A 52 13.45 -3.88 -5.89
C PHE A 52 13.13 -3.61 -4.41
N PHE A 53 13.10 -4.66 -3.58
CA PHE A 53 12.96 -4.50 -2.15
C PHE A 53 14.15 -3.72 -1.57
N VAL A 54 15.39 -4.15 -1.83
CA VAL A 54 16.60 -3.46 -1.36
C VAL A 54 16.61 -2.01 -1.84
N LEU A 55 16.30 -1.77 -3.12
CA LEU A 55 16.24 -0.41 -3.66
C LEU A 55 15.21 0.46 -2.93
N LYS A 56 13.99 -0.05 -2.70
CA LYS A 56 12.94 0.66 -1.96
C LYS A 56 13.33 0.91 -0.49
N LEU A 57 13.97 -0.06 0.15
CA LEU A 57 14.49 0.09 1.50
C LEU A 57 15.56 1.17 1.57
N SER A 58 16.52 1.16 0.64
CA SER A 58 17.58 2.18 0.54
C SER A 58 17.01 3.58 0.33
N ILE A 59 16.02 3.75 -0.55
CA ILE A 59 15.31 5.01 -0.73
C ILE A 59 14.56 5.41 0.56
N GLY A 60 13.97 4.44 1.25
CA GLY A 60 13.29 4.64 2.54
C GLY A 60 14.25 5.16 3.63
N ILE A 61 15.42 4.54 3.76
CA ILE A 61 16.49 4.95 4.67
C ILE A 61 16.99 6.34 4.28
N LEU A 62 17.29 6.57 3.00
CA LEU A 62 17.76 7.86 2.51
C LEU A 62 16.75 8.99 2.81
N LYS A 63 15.44 8.74 2.69
CA LYS A 63 14.39 9.71 3.06
C LYS A 63 14.40 10.08 4.55
N VAL A 64 14.93 9.22 5.42
CA VAL A 64 15.07 9.49 6.85
C VAL A 64 16.42 10.15 7.13
N THR A 65 17.49 9.66 6.51
CA THR A 65 18.86 10.12 6.77
C THR A 65 19.35 11.25 5.88
N TRP A 66 18.50 11.79 4.99
CA TRP A 66 18.90 12.80 4.00
C TRP A 66 19.65 14.02 4.58
N PRO A 67 19.34 14.57 5.77
CA PRO A 67 20.09 15.73 6.29
C PRO A 67 21.52 15.35 6.64
N LEU A 68 21.72 14.15 7.21
CA LEU A 68 23.05 13.62 7.54
C LEU A 68 23.84 13.29 6.27
N CYS A 69 23.17 12.68 5.28
CA CYS A 69 23.76 12.40 3.98
C CYS A 69 24.20 13.70 3.27
N LEU A 70 23.41 14.77 3.35
CA LEU A 70 23.74 16.05 2.74
C LEU A 70 24.98 16.69 3.37
N ILE A 71 25.08 16.68 4.71
CA ILE A 71 26.27 17.16 5.42
C ILE A 71 27.51 16.35 5.02
N TYR A 72 27.37 15.02 4.93
CA TYR A 72 28.45 14.15 4.48
C TYR A 72 28.88 14.46 3.04
N CYS A 73 27.93 14.60 2.11
CA CYS A 73 28.20 14.94 0.71
C CYS A 73 28.88 16.30 0.57
N TYR A 74 28.49 17.29 1.36
CA TYR A 74 29.14 18.60 1.39
C TYR A 74 30.58 18.50 1.90
N ARG A 75 30.82 17.84 3.04
CA ARG A 75 32.17 17.66 3.61
C ARG A 75 33.13 16.91 2.70
N LYS A 76 32.62 15.99 1.88
CA LYS A 76 33.41 15.21 0.92
C LYS A 76 33.56 15.89 -0.44
N GLY A 77 32.97 17.07 -0.64
CA GLY A 77 33.02 17.77 -1.93
C GLY A 77 32.32 17.00 -3.06
N LEU A 78 31.36 16.12 -2.77
CA LEU A 78 30.64 15.35 -3.78
C LEU A 78 29.73 16.23 -4.65
N LEU A 79 29.45 17.46 -4.20
CA LEU A 79 28.63 18.47 -4.89
C LEU A 79 29.44 19.37 -5.83
N THR A 80 30.72 19.09 -6.08
CA THR A 80 31.52 19.82 -7.09
C THR A 80 31.15 19.36 -8.50
N TYR A 81 31.43 20.20 -9.51
CA TYR A 81 31.08 19.91 -10.91
C TYR A 81 31.64 18.58 -11.42
N GLU A 82 32.92 18.29 -11.11
CA GLU A 82 33.59 17.05 -11.52
C GLU A 82 32.96 15.80 -10.85
N ASN A 83 32.68 15.87 -9.54
CA ASN A 83 32.05 14.78 -8.80
C ASN A 83 30.56 14.63 -9.12
N GLY A 84 29.90 15.70 -9.55
CA GLY A 84 28.52 15.69 -10.02
C GLY A 84 28.32 14.80 -11.25
N ILE A 85 29.27 14.85 -12.20
CA ILE A 85 29.24 13.98 -13.40
C ILE A 85 29.38 12.51 -12.99
N MET A 86 30.29 12.19 -12.05
CA MET A 86 30.44 10.83 -11.53
C MET A 86 29.17 10.34 -10.82
N THR A 87 28.54 11.21 -10.02
CA THR A 87 27.28 10.90 -9.34
C THR A 87 26.16 10.60 -10.34
N LEU A 88 26.06 11.40 -11.41
CA LEU A 88 25.10 11.18 -12.48
C LEU A 88 25.32 9.84 -13.18
N ARG A 89 26.57 9.45 -13.44
CA ARG A 89 26.91 8.14 -14.01
C ARG A 89 26.46 6.99 -13.11
N ILE A 90 26.70 7.08 -11.80
CA ILE A 90 26.26 6.07 -10.82
C ILE A 90 24.73 5.93 -10.83
N VAL A 91 24.01 7.06 -10.81
CA VAL A 91 22.53 7.06 -10.91
C VAL A 91 22.07 6.42 -12.22
N GLY A 92 22.74 6.72 -13.33
CA GLY A 92 22.51 6.10 -14.62
C GLY A 92 22.71 4.58 -14.59
N CYS A 93 23.79 4.09 -13.97
CA CYS A 93 24.04 2.66 -13.80
C CYS A 93 22.93 1.99 -12.98
N ILE A 94 22.51 2.61 -11.87
CA ILE A 94 21.39 2.09 -11.04
C ILE A 94 20.10 2.02 -11.85
N ALA A 95 19.83 3.01 -12.71
CA ALA A 95 18.65 3.02 -13.58
C ALA A 95 18.71 1.89 -14.62
N ILE A 96 19.85 1.65 -15.26
CA ILE A 96 20.05 0.57 -16.23
C ILE A 96 19.88 -0.80 -15.56
N ILE A 97 20.50 -1.00 -14.39
CA ILE A 97 20.36 -2.24 -13.61
C ILE A 97 18.89 -2.46 -13.23
N SER A 98 18.21 -1.41 -12.78
CA SER A 98 16.78 -1.48 -12.43
C SER A 98 15.93 -1.88 -13.65
N ALA A 99 16.21 -1.31 -14.83
CA ALA A 99 15.53 -1.66 -16.07
C ALA A 99 15.77 -3.13 -16.47
N TYR A 100 17.00 -3.63 -16.32
CA TYR A 100 17.32 -5.04 -16.54
C TYR A 100 16.49 -5.96 -15.64
N PHE A 101 16.42 -5.68 -14.33
CA PHE A 101 15.61 -6.49 -13.40
C PHE A 101 14.10 -6.35 -13.64
N MET A 102 13.61 -5.24 -14.20
CA MET A 102 12.22 -5.12 -14.65
C MET A 102 11.91 -6.07 -15.81
N LEU A 103 12.81 -6.18 -16.79
CA LEU A 103 12.68 -7.11 -17.91
C LEU A 103 12.76 -8.56 -17.45
N LEU A 104 13.72 -8.89 -16.57
CA LEU A 104 13.87 -10.22 -16.00
C LEU A 104 12.60 -10.66 -15.26
N ARG A 105 11.99 -9.75 -14.48
CA ARG A 105 10.70 -9.99 -13.82
C ARG A 105 9.57 -10.23 -14.84
N GLY A 106 9.57 -9.45 -15.93
CA GLY A 106 8.60 -9.60 -17.02
C GLY A 106 8.70 -10.98 -17.69
N ILE A 107 9.92 -11.46 -17.94
CA ILE A 107 10.18 -12.82 -18.47
C ILE A 107 9.69 -13.87 -17.49
N GLY A 108 10.02 -13.75 -16.20
CA GLY A 108 9.57 -14.70 -15.18
C GLY A 108 8.04 -14.83 -15.14
N ARG A 109 7.33 -13.70 -15.17
CA ARG A 109 5.86 -13.64 -15.25
C ARG A 109 5.30 -14.18 -16.56
N PHE A 110 6.02 -14.00 -17.67
CA PHE A 110 5.65 -14.57 -18.97
C PHE A 110 5.90 -16.08 -19.04
N VAL A 111 6.73 -16.67 -18.18
CA VAL A 111 6.88 -18.13 -18.09
C VAL A 111 5.81 -18.72 -17.17
N ASN A 112 5.43 -18.01 -16.11
CA ASN A 112 4.49 -18.51 -15.10
C ASN A 112 3.04 -18.66 -15.64
N PRO A 113 2.48 -19.89 -15.68
CA PRO A 113 1.13 -20.12 -16.20
C PRO A 113 0.02 -19.48 -15.35
N ASN A 114 0.16 -19.47 -14.03
CA ASN A 114 -0.84 -18.89 -13.12
C ASN A 114 -0.94 -17.37 -13.31
N TYR A 115 0.20 -16.71 -13.50
CA TYR A 115 0.24 -15.29 -13.79
C TYR A 115 -0.37 -14.96 -15.16
N LYS A 116 -0.18 -15.82 -16.17
CA LYS A 116 -0.80 -15.64 -17.50
C LYS A 116 -2.33 -15.62 -17.42
N ILE A 117 -2.91 -16.57 -16.71
CA ILE A 117 -4.37 -16.66 -16.53
C ILE A 117 -4.87 -15.39 -15.85
N PHE A 118 -4.20 -14.99 -14.76
CA PHE A 118 -4.53 -13.77 -14.03
C PHE A 118 -4.46 -12.51 -14.92
N ILE A 119 -3.34 -12.28 -15.61
CA ILE A 119 -3.13 -11.05 -16.36
C ILE A 119 -4.11 -10.94 -17.55
N GLU A 120 -4.46 -12.06 -18.16
CA GLU A 120 -5.46 -12.10 -19.22
C GLU A 120 -6.85 -11.69 -18.69
N GLN A 121 -7.28 -12.28 -17.57
CA GLN A 121 -8.56 -11.92 -16.92
C GLN A 121 -8.57 -10.48 -16.42
N PHE A 122 -7.47 -10.01 -15.83
CA PHE A 122 -7.31 -8.63 -15.37
C PHE A 122 -7.50 -7.64 -16.51
N TYR A 123 -6.85 -7.86 -17.66
CA TYR A 123 -7.00 -6.96 -18.80
C TYR A 123 -8.35 -7.08 -19.50
N LYS A 124 -9.00 -8.26 -19.50
CA LYS A 124 -10.39 -8.42 -19.97
C LYS A 124 -11.37 -7.57 -19.16
N VAL A 125 -11.24 -7.58 -17.82
CA VAL A 125 -12.05 -6.75 -16.92
C VAL A 125 -11.69 -5.28 -17.03
N LYS A 126 -10.41 -4.96 -17.27
CA LYS A 126 -9.96 -3.58 -17.47
C LYS A 126 -10.51 -2.96 -18.76
N SER A 127 -10.67 -3.73 -19.84
CA SER A 127 -11.29 -3.26 -21.08
C SER A 127 -12.80 -3.12 -20.97
N ASN A 128 -13.48 -4.06 -20.31
CA ASN A 128 -14.94 -4.06 -20.12
C ASN A 128 -15.29 -4.03 -18.63
N PRO A 129 -15.34 -2.83 -18.01
CA PRO A 129 -15.50 -2.70 -16.57
C PRO A 129 -16.97 -2.86 -16.13
N THR A 130 -17.45 -4.09 -15.99
CA THR A 130 -18.74 -4.38 -15.32
C THR A 130 -18.52 -4.54 -13.82
N LYS A 131 -19.45 -4.05 -12.98
CA LYS A 131 -19.37 -4.18 -11.51
C LYS A 131 -19.22 -5.65 -11.07
N GLU A 132 -19.99 -6.55 -11.67
CA GLU A 132 -19.93 -7.98 -11.40
C GLU A 132 -18.61 -8.61 -11.83
N ALA A 133 -18.11 -8.26 -13.02
CA ALA A 133 -16.83 -8.78 -13.53
C ALA A 133 -15.64 -8.35 -12.66
N ARG A 134 -15.68 -7.11 -12.15
CA ARG A 134 -14.71 -6.58 -11.20
C ARG A 134 -14.74 -7.33 -9.88
N HIS A 135 -15.93 -7.53 -9.33
CA HIS A 135 -16.11 -8.28 -8.09
C HIS A 135 -15.66 -9.74 -8.23
N ASN A 136 -16.01 -10.40 -9.33
CA ASN A 136 -15.61 -11.77 -9.64
C ASN A 136 -14.07 -11.91 -9.79
N LEU A 137 -13.39 -10.90 -10.32
CA LEU A 137 -11.92 -10.91 -10.37
C LEU A 137 -11.31 -10.79 -8.96
N LEU A 138 -11.82 -9.86 -8.14
CA LEU A 138 -11.35 -9.63 -6.78
C LEU A 138 -11.64 -10.80 -5.83
N SER A 139 -12.72 -11.56 -6.09
CA SER A 139 -13.02 -12.78 -5.33
C SER A 139 -12.14 -13.97 -5.72
N LYS A 140 -11.55 -13.97 -6.93
CA LYS A 140 -10.67 -15.04 -7.42
C LYS A 140 -9.19 -14.77 -7.19
N PHE A 141 -8.76 -13.53 -7.30
CA PHE A 141 -7.35 -13.15 -7.24
C PHE A 141 -7.12 -12.03 -6.24
N ASP A 142 -6.10 -12.20 -5.39
CA ASP A 142 -5.56 -11.10 -4.61
C ASP A 142 -4.33 -10.53 -5.32
N PHE A 143 -4.39 -9.24 -5.65
CA PHE A 143 -3.34 -8.54 -6.38
C PHE A 143 -3.19 -7.10 -5.89
N SER A 144 -2.07 -6.47 -6.24
CA SER A 144 -1.82 -5.07 -5.89
C SER A 144 -2.79 -4.13 -6.59
N LEU A 145 -3.44 -3.27 -5.81
CA LEU A 145 -4.47 -2.35 -6.28
C LEU A 145 -3.91 -1.10 -6.97
N SER A 146 -2.58 -0.98 -7.07
CA SER A 146 -1.90 0.18 -7.70
C SER A 146 -2.36 0.47 -9.13
N HIS A 147 -2.74 -0.56 -9.89
CA HIS A 147 -3.20 -0.44 -11.28
C HIS A 147 -4.73 -0.56 -11.43
N TRP A 148 -5.44 -0.66 -10.31
CA TRP A 148 -6.89 -0.82 -10.27
C TRP A 148 -7.57 0.55 -10.29
N LYS A 149 -8.65 0.67 -11.07
CA LYS A 149 -9.50 1.87 -11.00
C LYS A 149 -10.33 1.81 -9.71
N PRO A 150 -10.64 2.92 -9.04
CA PRO A 150 -11.54 2.91 -7.88
C PRO A 150 -12.93 2.41 -8.27
N ASP A 151 -13.57 1.71 -7.34
CA ASP A 151 -14.96 1.27 -7.44
C ASP A 151 -15.94 2.42 -7.11
N TYR A 152 -15.55 3.29 -6.18
CA TYR A 152 -16.30 4.47 -5.78
C TYR A 152 -15.38 5.68 -5.75
N VAL A 153 -15.87 6.82 -6.24
CA VAL A 153 -15.13 8.09 -6.25
C VAL A 153 -15.99 9.12 -5.54
N ILE A 154 -15.44 9.73 -4.50
CA ILE A 154 -16.09 10.84 -3.80
C ILE A 154 -15.79 12.12 -4.55
N GLU A 155 -16.84 12.84 -4.96
CA GLU A 155 -16.69 14.15 -5.56
C GLU A 155 -16.32 15.20 -4.50
N SER A 156 -15.32 16.03 -4.80
CA SER A 156 -14.83 17.06 -3.87
C SER A 156 -15.88 18.14 -3.55
N SER A 157 -16.93 18.24 -4.35
CA SER A 157 -18.10 19.10 -4.13
C SER A 157 -18.89 18.74 -2.87
N PHE A 158 -18.85 17.47 -2.46
CA PHE A 158 -19.65 16.96 -1.33
C PHE A 158 -18.98 17.18 0.03
N ILE A 159 -17.71 17.59 0.06
CA ILE A 159 -16.94 17.71 1.29
C ILE A 159 -16.94 19.14 1.80
N ARG A 160 -17.56 19.36 2.96
CA ARG A 160 -17.28 20.53 3.79
C ARG A 160 -15.83 20.44 4.24
N LYS A 161 -14.96 21.30 3.71
CA LYS A 161 -13.58 21.47 4.21
C LYS A 161 -13.68 21.90 5.67
N LEU A 162 -13.56 20.95 6.59
CA LEU A 162 -13.36 21.27 7.99
C LEU A 162 -12.05 22.06 8.06
N PRO A 163 -12.02 23.22 8.76
CA PRO A 163 -10.76 23.89 9.00
C PRO A 163 -9.86 22.88 9.72
N MET A 164 -8.75 22.51 9.08
CA MET A 164 -7.72 21.75 9.77
C MET A 164 -7.38 22.55 11.03
N ILE A 165 -7.46 21.93 12.20
CA ILE A 165 -6.92 22.50 13.45
C ILE A 165 -5.40 22.49 13.27
N SER A 166 -4.93 23.36 12.39
CA SER A 166 -3.57 23.78 12.31
C SER A 166 -3.40 24.59 13.58
N THR A 167 -2.69 24.06 14.58
CA THR A 167 -2.03 24.90 15.57
C THR A 167 -1.27 25.91 14.74
N THR A 168 -1.83 27.12 14.65
CA THR A 168 -1.53 28.00 13.53
C THR A 168 -0.04 28.33 13.63
N LYS A 169 0.66 28.50 12.51
CA LYS A 169 2.03 29.04 12.54
C LYS A 169 2.11 30.29 13.44
N ASN A 170 1.01 31.05 13.47
CA ASN A 170 0.79 32.19 14.35
C ASN A 170 0.64 31.81 15.83
N ASP A 171 0.02 30.68 16.21
CA ASP A 171 -0.06 30.23 17.61
C ASP A 171 1.30 29.77 18.16
N LEU A 172 2.19 29.24 17.29
CA LEU A 172 3.58 28.90 17.65
C LEU A 172 4.45 30.16 17.77
N ILE A 173 4.25 31.15 16.89
CA ILE A 173 4.99 32.43 16.88
C ILE A 173 4.53 33.35 18.03
N ASN A 174 3.23 33.37 18.35
CA ASN A 174 2.64 34.28 19.33
C ASN A 174 2.76 33.79 20.79
N ARG A 175 3.32 32.59 21.02
CA ARG A 175 3.43 32.01 22.37
C ARG A 175 4.60 32.54 23.21
N THR A 176 5.43 33.44 22.70
CA THR A 176 6.63 33.92 23.40
C THR A 176 6.93 35.38 23.12
N GLU A 177 6.56 36.27 24.05
CA GLU A 177 7.28 37.54 24.20
C GLU A 177 8.68 37.23 24.72
N SER A 178 9.70 37.43 23.89
CA SER A 178 11.06 37.05 24.28
C SER A 178 12.13 37.85 23.52
N THR A 179 13.27 37.99 24.20
CA THR A 179 14.38 38.90 23.89
C THR A 179 15.06 38.57 22.55
N LEU A 180 15.95 39.45 22.06
CA LEU A 180 16.67 39.22 20.78
C LEU A 180 17.47 37.89 20.79
N ILE A 181 17.95 37.47 21.96
CA ILE A 181 18.68 36.21 22.14
C ILE A 181 17.74 35.01 21.97
N ASP A 182 16.54 35.09 22.56
CA ASP A 182 15.52 34.05 22.42
C ASP A 182 15.11 33.90 20.95
N ARG A 183 14.97 35.00 20.20
CA ARG A 183 14.71 34.96 18.75
C ARG A 183 15.84 34.28 17.97
N LEU A 184 17.10 34.54 18.32
CA LEU A 184 18.27 33.96 17.63
C LEU A 184 18.33 32.43 17.79
N PHE A 185 17.98 31.90 18.96
CA PHE A 185 17.93 30.44 19.20
C PHE A 185 16.58 29.79 18.82
N HIS A 186 15.49 30.56 18.74
CA HIS A 186 14.17 30.06 18.39
C HIS A 186 14.08 29.60 16.92
N TYR A 187 14.64 30.34 15.97
CA TYR A 187 14.56 29.93 14.56
C TYR A 187 15.31 28.62 14.24
N PRO A 188 16.55 28.40 14.68
CA PRO A 188 17.23 27.11 14.50
C PRO A 188 16.52 25.95 15.19
N SER A 189 15.96 26.16 16.39
CA SER A 189 15.23 25.11 17.12
C SER A 189 13.89 24.77 16.46
N LEU A 190 13.15 25.75 15.93
CA LEU A 190 11.97 25.50 15.09
C LEU A 190 12.33 24.72 13.83
N PHE A 191 13.42 25.07 13.16
CA PHE A 191 13.90 24.35 11.98
C PHE A 191 14.28 22.91 12.31
N LEU A 192 15.02 22.70 13.41
CA LEU A 192 15.40 21.37 13.87
C LEU A 192 14.16 20.56 14.30
N GLY A 193 13.19 21.19 14.97
CA GLY A 193 11.90 20.60 15.31
C GLY A 193 11.10 20.19 14.07
N TYR A 194 11.05 21.04 13.06
CA TYR A 194 10.43 20.75 11.76
C TYR A 194 11.11 19.54 11.08
N LEU A 195 12.44 19.46 11.10
CA LEU A 195 13.17 18.30 10.60
C LEU A 195 12.83 17.05 11.41
N CYS A 196 12.89 17.09 12.73
CA CYS A 196 12.59 15.96 13.61
C CYS A 196 11.17 15.42 13.40
N ILE A 197 10.16 16.30 13.29
CA ILE A 197 8.77 15.90 13.06
C ILE A 197 8.62 15.23 11.68
N ASN A 198 9.24 15.77 10.64
CA ASN A 198 9.10 15.23 9.28
C ASN A 198 9.96 13.98 9.03
N VAL A 199 11.09 13.84 9.73
CA VAL A 199 12.00 12.70 9.62
C VAL A 199 11.52 11.55 10.51
N PHE A 200 11.32 11.80 11.81
CA PHE A 200 10.99 10.78 12.79
C PHE A 200 9.52 10.84 13.23
N GLY A 201 9.03 12.01 13.61
CA GLY A 201 7.71 12.16 14.27
C GLY A 201 6.57 11.52 13.50
N ARG A 202 6.38 11.87 12.22
CA ARG A 202 5.32 11.31 11.37
C ARG A 202 5.40 9.79 11.21
N ARG A 203 6.62 9.25 11.16
CA ARG A 203 6.88 7.81 10.95
C ARG A 203 6.67 7.00 12.23
N LEU A 204 7.08 7.55 13.38
CA LEU A 204 6.86 6.94 14.69
C LEU A 204 5.40 7.00 15.11
N MET A 205 4.67 8.05 14.71
CA MET A 205 3.21 8.12 14.94
C MET A 205 2.45 7.08 14.12
N PHE A 206 2.92 6.71 12.93
CA PHE A 206 2.28 5.73 12.05
C PHE A 206 3.26 4.65 11.59
N PRO A 207 3.70 3.76 12.50
CA PRO A 207 4.76 2.79 12.20
C PRO A 207 4.34 1.81 11.11
N GLY A 208 3.05 1.48 10.96
CA GLY A 208 2.55 0.59 9.90
C GLY A 208 2.69 1.14 8.48
N SER A 209 2.96 2.45 8.33
CA SER A 209 3.28 3.06 7.04
C SER A 209 4.76 2.87 6.62
N LEU A 210 5.60 2.36 7.53
CA LEU A 210 7.01 2.11 7.25
C LEU A 210 7.17 0.94 6.29
N GLN A 211 8.03 1.11 5.28
CA GLN A 211 8.27 0.09 4.26
C GLN A 211 8.73 -1.25 4.86
N LEU A 212 9.59 -1.21 5.88
CA LEU A 212 10.11 -2.39 6.55
C LEU A 212 9.01 -3.14 7.31
N LEU A 213 8.26 -2.43 8.16
CA LEU A 213 7.18 -3.04 8.94
C LEU A 213 6.08 -3.58 8.02
N ARG A 214 5.70 -2.83 6.99
CA ARG A 214 4.72 -3.28 5.99
C ARG A 214 5.11 -4.60 5.33
N GLN A 215 6.39 -4.81 5.05
CA GLN A 215 6.85 -6.07 4.46
C GLN A 215 6.92 -7.20 5.48
N MET A 216 7.38 -6.94 6.70
CA MET A 216 7.35 -7.93 7.77
C MET A 216 5.91 -8.42 8.02
N MET A 217 4.93 -7.53 7.87
CA MET A 217 3.52 -7.82 8.02
C MET A 217 2.85 -8.33 6.73
N GLU A 218 3.55 -8.42 5.59
CA GLU A 218 2.94 -8.81 4.30
C GLU A 218 2.25 -10.19 4.40
N ARG A 219 2.90 -11.17 5.05
CA ARG A 219 2.32 -12.52 5.23
C ARG A 219 1.11 -12.52 6.16
N PRO A 220 1.20 -12.03 7.41
CA PRO A 220 0.02 -11.93 8.27
C PRO A 220 -1.15 -11.13 7.67
N LEU A 221 -0.87 -10.07 6.90
CA LEU A 221 -1.93 -9.29 6.22
C LEU A 221 -2.61 -10.10 5.12
N LEU A 222 -1.84 -10.87 4.34
CA LEU A 222 -2.42 -11.77 3.32
C LEU A 222 -3.30 -12.84 3.97
N ASP A 223 -2.81 -13.47 5.03
CA ASP A 223 -3.55 -14.52 5.75
C ASP A 223 -4.83 -13.97 6.41
N GLY A 224 -4.74 -12.77 7.01
CA GLY A 224 -5.89 -12.07 7.58
C GLY A 224 -6.95 -11.73 6.52
N ARG A 225 -6.52 -11.22 5.35
CA ARG A 225 -7.43 -10.95 4.22
C ARG A 225 -8.06 -12.23 3.67
N THR A 226 -7.27 -13.31 3.55
CA THR A 226 -7.77 -14.64 3.17
C THR A 226 -8.88 -15.09 4.09
N ASN A 227 -8.66 -14.99 5.40
CA ASN A 227 -9.65 -15.39 6.38
C ASN A 227 -10.95 -14.57 6.21
N LEU A 228 -10.85 -13.26 6.02
CA LEU A 228 -12.02 -12.41 5.77
C LEU A 228 -12.79 -12.82 4.51
N ILE A 229 -12.10 -13.02 3.39
CA ILE A 229 -12.72 -13.35 2.10
C ILE A 229 -13.30 -14.77 2.09
N VAL A 230 -12.53 -15.77 2.52
CA VAL A 230 -12.92 -17.18 2.44
C VAL A 230 -13.92 -17.55 3.52
N ARG A 231 -13.71 -17.13 4.78
CA ARG A 231 -14.55 -17.55 5.91
C ARG A 231 -15.82 -16.71 6.04
N TYR A 232 -15.74 -15.42 5.75
CA TYR A 232 -16.86 -14.48 5.96
C TYR A 232 -17.43 -13.91 4.66
N ASN A 233 -17.06 -14.48 3.50
CA ASN A 233 -17.50 -14.04 2.18
C ASN A 233 -17.33 -12.52 1.96
N ALA A 234 -16.23 -11.98 2.49
CA ALA A 234 -15.98 -10.55 2.45
C ALA A 234 -15.68 -10.08 1.02
N LYS A 235 -16.15 -8.87 0.71
CA LYS A 235 -15.99 -8.22 -0.59
C LYS A 235 -15.01 -7.05 -0.46
N ARG A 236 -13.94 -7.07 -1.24
CA ARG A 236 -12.94 -5.99 -1.27
C ARG A 236 -13.34 -4.90 -2.24
N TYR A 237 -13.12 -3.64 -1.88
CA TYR A 237 -13.41 -2.46 -2.69
C TYR A 237 -12.29 -1.42 -2.60
N LEU A 238 -12.06 -0.69 -3.68
CA LEU A 238 -11.15 0.45 -3.72
C LEU A 238 -11.95 1.76 -3.77
N LEU A 239 -11.87 2.57 -2.72
CA LEU A 239 -12.51 3.87 -2.65
C LEU A 239 -11.52 4.97 -3.04
N ARG A 240 -11.96 6.03 -3.72
CA ARG A 240 -11.18 7.25 -3.92
C ARG A 240 -11.78 8.41 -3.14
N THR A 241 -10.97 8.99 -2.28
CA THR A 241 -11.33 10.16 -1.50
C THR A 241 -11.32 11.43 -2.35
N ALA A 242 -11.92 12.51 -1.85
CA ALA A 242 -11.96 13.80 -2.53
C ALA A 242 -10.58 14.46 -2.72
N ASP A 243 -9.60 14.11 -1.89
CA ASP A 243 -8.19 14.53 -2.01
C ASP A 243 -7.37 13.61 -2.95
N GLY A 244 -8.04 12.69 -3.64
CA GLY A 244 -7.44 11.83 -4.67
C GLY A 244 -6.65 10.65 -4.12
N LYS A 245 -6.84 10.29 -2.85
CA LYS A 245 -6.22 9.11 -2.22
C LYS A 245 -7.07 7.88 -2.47
N ASN A 246 -6.42 6.73 -2.61
CA ASN A 246 -7.11 5.46 -2.77
C ASN A 246 -7.08 4.72 -1.43
N ILE A 247 -8.26 4.28 -0.97
CA ILE A 247 -8.44 3.55 0.27
C ILE A 247 -8.88 2.12 -0.07
N ASP A 248 -8.06 1.16 0.35
CA ASP A 248 -8.41 -0.25 0.32
C ASP A 248 -9.38 -0.57 1.47
N THR A 249 -10.52 -1.14 1.11
CA THR A 249 -11.62 -1.44 2.04
C THR A 249 -12.13 -2.86 1.85
N ILE A 250 -12.68 -3.41 2.92
CA ILE A 250 -13.33 -4.71 2.92
C ILE A 250 -14.71 -4.59 3.56
N PHE A 251 -15.70 -5.21 2.93
CA PHE A 251 -17.08 -5.15 3.34
C PHE A 251 -17.66 -6.55 3.49
N ILE A 252 -18.33 -6.80 4.60
CA ILE A 252 -19.02 -8.04 4.93
C ILE A 252 -20.49 -7.69 5.08
N ASP A 253 -21.31 -8.23 4.19
CA ASP A 253 -22.77 -8.05 4.21
C ASP A 253 -23.43 -9.26 4.88
N ARG A 254 -24.17 -9.03 5.95
CA ARG A 254 -24.91 -10.06 6.68
C ARG A 254 -26.41 -9.82 6.75
N ARG A 255 -26.93 -8.86 5.97
CA ARG A 255 -28.36 -8.51 5.98
C ARG A 255 -29.25 -9.68 5.55
N GLU A 256 -28.76 -10.52 4.64
CA GLU A 256 -29.48 -11.68 4.10
C GLU A 256 -29.14 -13.00 4.82
N SER A 257 -28.27 -12.97 5.83
CA SER A 257 -27.92 -14.18 6.58
C SER A 257 -28.94 -14.44 7.69
N ASN A 258 -29.69 -15.54 7.56
CA ASN A 258 -30.61 -16.02 8.59
C ASN A 258 -29.91 -16.42 9.90
N GLU A 259 -28.59 -16.53 9.89
CA GLU A 259 -27.79 -16.97 11.03
C GLU A 259 -27.50 -15.85 12.05
N THR A 260 -27.65 -14.57 11.66
CA THR A 260 -27.18 -13.45 12.49
C THR A 260 -28.25 -12.37 12.69
N ARG A 261 -28.76 -12.25 13.93
CA ARG A 261 -29.74 -11.21 14.33
C ARG A 261 -29.23 -9.77 14.14
N ASN A 262 -27.91 -9.58 14.18
CA ASN A 262 -27.26 -8.26 14.16
C ASN A 262 -26.88 -7.78 12.73
N GLY A 263 -27.13 -8.58 11.69
CA GLY A 263 -26.67 -8.31 10.33
C GLY A 263 -27.22 -7.02 9.71
N GLN A 264 -28.32 -6.47 10.23
CA GLN A 264 -28.89 -5.20 9.77
C GLN A 264 -28.09 -3.97 10.22
N THR A 265 -27.27 -4.08 11.26
CA THR A 265 -26.43 -2.98 11.75
C THR A 265 -25.05 -3.04 11.09
N LEU A 266 -24.65 -1.93 10.48
CA LEU A 266 -23.31 -1.74 9.92
C LEU A 266 -22.36 -1.20 10.98
N VAL A 267 -21.29 -1.94 11.25
CA VAL A 267 -20.18 -1.47 12.09
C VAL A 267 -19.02 -1.06 11.18
N ILE A 268 -18.63 0.21 11.26
CA ILE A 268 -17.44 0.73 10.57
C ILE A 268 -16.27 0.66 11.54
N THR A 269 -15.25 -0.09 11.17
CA THR A 269 -14.06 -0.31 12.00
C THR A 269 -12.93 0.61 11.56
N CYS A 270 -12.40 1.37 12.52
CA CYS A 270 -11.29 2.29 12.31
C CYS A 270 -10.11 1.77 13.13
N GLU A 271 -9.06 1.36 12.43
CA GLU A 271 -7.89 0.80 13.08
C GLU A 271 -7.05 1.85 13.82
N GLY A 272 -6.37 1.41 14.88
CA GLY A 272 -5.39 2.25 15.60
C GLY A 272 -4.16 2.55 14.75
N ASN A 273 -3.26 3.43 15.21
CA ASN A 273 -2.14 3.99 14.40
C ASN A 273 -1.10 2.98 13.86
N ALA A 274 -1.14 1.74 14.34
CA ALA A 274 -0.32 0.62 13.85
C ALA A 274 -1.16 -0.56 13.30
N GLY A 275 -2.49 -0.44 13.33
CA GLY A 275 -3.42 -1.49 12.93
C GLY A 275 -3.73 -1.49 11.43
N PHE A 276 -4.18 -2.66 10.97
CA PHE A 276 -4.61 -2.94 9.61
C PHE A 276 -5.94 -3.69 9.69
N TYR A 277 -6.86 -3.44 8.76
CA TYR A 277 -8.19 -4.06 8.81
C TYR A 277 -8.11 -5.59 8.76
N GLU A 278 -7.05 -6.14 8.15
CA GLU A 278 -6.83 -7.56 7.99
C GLU A 278 -6.58 -8.30 9.32
N MET A 279 -6.07 -7.61 10.34
CA MET A 279 -5.68 -8.20 11.63
C MET A 279 -6.21 -7.46 12.86
N GLY A 280 -6.98 -6.40 12.65
CA GLY A 280 -7.38 -5.50 13.70
C GLY A 280 -8.80 -5.75 14.23
N CYS A 281 -9.47 -4.65 14.51
CA CYS A 281 -10.77 -4.58 15.13
C CYS A 281 -11.92 -5.10 14.26
N VAL A 282 -11.69 -5.40 12.97
CA VAL A 282 -12.69 -6.01 12.08
C VAL A 282 -13.20 -7.35 12.61
N SER A 283 -12.33 -8.17 13.19
CA SER A 283 -12.68 -9.53 13.64
C SER A 283 -13.79 -9.57 14.69
N THR A 284 -13.73 -8.71 15.70
CA THR A 284 -14.69 -8.67 16.81
C THR A 284 -16.16 -8.45 16.39
N PRO A 285 -16.54 -7.40 15.63
CA PRO A 285 -17.90 -7.21 15.17
C PRO A 285 -18.33 -8.26 14.14
N VAL A 286 -17.39 -8.79 13.35
CA VAL A 286 -17.65 -9.90 12.44
C VAL A 286 -18.03 -11.15 13.25
N ASP A 287 -17.32 -11.49 14.31
CA ASP A 287 -17.68 -12.64 15.15
C ASP A 287 -18.98 -12.40 15.94
N ALA A 288 -19.30 -11.15 16.26
CA ALA A 288 -20.54 -10.75 16.94
C ALA A 288 -21.79 -10.67 16.04
N GLY A 289 -21.69 -11.05 14.76
CA GLY A 289 -22.86 -11.15 13.89
C GLY A 289 -23.19 -9.92 13.05
N TYR A 290 -22.38 -8.86 13.07
CA TYR A 290 -22.69 -7.60 12.40
C TYR A 290 -22.31 -7.60 10.91
N SER A 291 -22.92 -6.70 10.13
CA SER A 291 -22.32 -6.27 8.86
C SER A 291 -21.16 -5.34 9.16
N VAL A 292 -20.03 -5.49 8.49
CA VAL A 292 -18.79 -4.78 8.86
C VAL A 292 -18.12 -4.16 7.65
N LEU A 293 -17.66 -2.92 7.82
CA LEU A 293 -16.78 -2.22 6.89
C LEU A 293 -15.43 -1.96 7.58
N GLY A 294 -14.36 -2.51 7.02
CA GLY A 294 -12.98 -2.25 7.43
C GLY A 294 -12.22 -1.49 6.37
N TRP A 295 -11.26 -0.65 6.77
CA TRP A 295 -10.46 0.13 5.84
C TRP A 295 -9.04 0.36 6.33
N ASN A 296 -8.11 0.47 5.38
CA ASN A 296 -6.71 0.80 5.66
C ASN A 296 -6.46 2.28 5.39
N ARG A 297 -5.81 2.96 6.34
CA ARG A 297 -5.42 4.37 6.17
C ARG A 297 -4.48 4.56 4.98
N PRO A 298 -4.44 5.76 4.36
CA PRO A 298 -3.44 6.06 3.34
C PRO A 298 -2.01 5.74 3.83
N GLY A 299 -1.28 4.94 3.06
CA GLY A 299 0.06 4.44 3.42
C GLY A 299 0.09 3.08 4.12
N PHE A 300 -1.06 2.50 4.48
CA PHE A 300 -1.18 1.16 5.07
C PHE A 300 -1.69 0.17 4.02
N GLY A 301 -1.10 -1.04 3.99
CA GLY A 301 -1.49 -2.08 3.04
C GLY A 301 -1.35 -1.60 1.58
N GLU A 302 -2.45 -1.71 0.84
CA GLU A 302 -2.60 -1.24 -0.55
C GLU A 302 -3.23 0.17 -0.67
N SER A 303 -3.52 0.85 0.45
CA SER A 303 -4.02 2.23 0.45
C SER A 303 -2.89 3.23 0.14
N SER A 304 -3.17 4.22 -0.72
CA SER A 304 -2.18 5.16 -1.29
C SER A 304 -2.62 6.62 -1.24
#